data_AF-R8B9Y4-F1
#
_entry.id   AF-R8B9Y4-F1
#
_cell.length_a   1.000
_cell.length_b   1.000
_cell.length_c   1.000
_cell.angle_alpha   90.00
_cell.angle_beta   90.00
_cell.angle_gamma   90.00
#
_symmetry.space_group_name_H-M   'P 1'
#
loop_
_entity.id
_entity.type
_entity.pdbx_description
1 polymer ?
#
loop_
_entity_poly.entity_id
_entity_poly.type
_entity_poly.pdbx_seq_one_letter_code
_entity_poly.pdbx_strand_id
1 'polypeptide(L)'
;MIYQSLVLILGVMINVFEHDPTAGNILQVSLDSGDSPLDKLIKLFLDHRDATAEADSEEKGALNVAFGYLSLLLGYLTLFEPIRDRFGSMHRGRNIEPLLSSIKEFISYHKKVAEGLAAQGGGDGGFTEKLQGLVDRLERGF
;
A
#
# COMPACT_ATOMS: atom_id res chain seq x y z
N MET A 1 7.07 16.15 10.17
CA MET A 1 6.72 16.84 8.90
C MET A 1 6.84 15.94 7.66
N ILE A 2 7.91 15.16 7.50
CA ILE A 2 8.15 14.34 6.28
C ILE A 2 7.03 13.30 6.02
N TYR A 3 6.48 12.67 7.06
CA TYR A 3 5.44 11.64 6.93
C TYR A 3 4.13 12.15 6.33
N GLN A 4 3.72 13.38 6.65
CA GLN A 4 2.47 13.98 6.13
C GLN A 4 2.56 14.24 4.63
N SER A 5 3.72 14.70 4.15
CA SER A 5 3.99 14.89 2.73
C SER A 5 4.04 13.55 1.98
N LEU A 6 4.59 12.50 2.61
CA LEU A 6 4.58 11.13 2.08
C LEU A 6 3.17 10.60 1.91
N VAL A 7 2.33 10.72 2.94
CA VAL A 7 0.92 10.34 2.89
C VAL A 7 0.19 11.07 1.77
N LEU A 8 0.43 12.37 1.60
CA LEU A 8 -0.19 13.17 0.56
C LEU A 8 0.23 12.71 -0.85
N ILE A 9 1.53 12.49 -1.06
CA ILE A 9 2.07 12.02 -2.34
C ILE A 9 1.54 10.63 -2.66
N LEU A 10 1.46 9.74 -1.67
CA LEU A 10 0.91 8.40 -1.83
C LEU A 10 -0.58 8.46 -2.17
N GLY A 11 -1.36 9.33 -1.52
CA GLY A 11 -2.76 9.56 -1.87
C GLY A 11 -2.95 10.11 -3.29
N VAL A 12 -2.08 11.02 -3.74
CA VAL A 12 -2.10 11.53 -5.13
C VAL A 12 -1.76 10.42 -6.12
N MET A 13 -0.72 9.62 -5.85
CA MET A 13 -0.35 8.49 -6.70
C MET A 13 -1.47 7.45 -6.79
N ILE A 14 -2.11 7.13 -5.67
CA ILE A 14 -3.28 6.24 -5.63
C ILE A 14 -4.39 6.77 -6.55
N ASN A 15 -4.76 8.04 -6.42
CA ASN A 15 -5.79 8.63 -7.29
C ASN A 15 -5.40 8.58 -8.78
N VAL A 16 -4.13 8.79 -9.12
CA VAL A 16 -3.65 8.74 -10.51
C VAL A 16 -3.71 7.32 -11.07
N PHE A 17 -3.20 6.33 -10.34
CA PHE A 17 -3.22 4.92 -10.77
C PHE A 17 -4.63 4.31 -10.74
N GLU A 18 -5.55 4.82 -9.91
CA GLU A 18 -6.95 4.41 -9.90
C GLU A 18 -7.70 4.86 -11.15
N HIS A 19 -7.43 6.08 -11.64
CA HIS A 19 -8.18 6.71 -12.73
C HIS A 19 -7.53 6.60 -14.11
N ASP A 20 -6.23 6.29 -14.19
CA ASP A 20 -5.54 6.10 -15.47
C ASP A 20 -4.85 4.72 -15.53
N PRO A 21 -5.46 3.74 -16.22
CA PRO A 21 -4.87 2.43 -16.45
C PRO A 21 -3.52 2.48 -17.19
N THR A 22 -3.26 3.57 -17.92
CA THR A 22 -2.04 3.78 -18.70
C THR A 22 -0.86 4.21 -17.83
N ALA A 23 -1.11 4.66 -16.60
CA ALA A 23 -0.06 5.05 -15.66
C ALA A 23 0.86 3.87 -15.31
N GLY A 24 0.35 2.62 -15.33
CA GLY A 24 1.16 1.41 -15.18
C GLY A 24 2.22 1.25 -16.27
N ASN A 25 1.96 1.73 -17.49
CA ASN A 25 2.91 1.69 -18.61
C ASN A 25 4.09 2.65 -18.42
N ILE A 26 3.90 3.76 -17.68
CA ILE A 26 5.00 4.68 -17.32
C ILE A 26 6.02 3.96 -16.44
N LEU A 27 5.56 3.03 -15.59
CA LEU A 27 6.43 2.22 -14.75
C LEU A 27 7.10 1.08 -15.52
N GLN A 28 6.53 0.60 -16.62
CA GLN A 28 7.20 -0.39 -17.48
C GLN A 28 8.53 0.13 -18.03
N VAL A 29 8.57 1.39 -18.50
CA VAL A 29 9.81 2.01 -19.00
C VAL A 29 10.90 2.03 -17.92
N SER A 30 10.51 2.03 -16.65
CA SER A 30 11.40 2.04 -15.49
C SER A 30 11.79 0.63 -15.00
N LEU A 31 11.10 -0.43 -15.44
CA LEU A 31 11.38 -1.82 -15.04
C LEU A 31 12.62 -2.42 -15.71
N ASP A 32 12.99 -1.92 -16.89
CA ASP A 32 14.14 -2.39 -17.68
C ASP A 32 15.48 -1.76 -17.23
N SER A 33 15.41 -0.77 -16.35
CA SER A 33 16.58 -0.13 -15.76
C SER A 33 17.00 -0.90 -14.51
N GLY A 34 18.28 -1.28 -14.39
CA GLY A 34 18.83 -1.99 -13.22
C GLY A 34 18.73 -1.25 -11.88
N ASP A 35 18.15 -0.04 -11.87
CA ASP A 35 17.87 0.79 -10.70
C ASP A 35 16.38 1.18 -10.64
N SER A 36 15.48 0.24 -10.96
CA SER A 36 14.04 0.50 -10.99
C SER A 36 13.55 1.02 -9.62
N PRO A 37 12.95 2.22 -9.55
CA PRO A 37 12.33 2.74 -8.33
C PRO A 37 11.28 1.78 -7.76
N LEU A 38 10.61 1.01 -8.63
CA LEU A 38 9.65 0.00 -8.21
C LEU A 38 10.32 -1.14 -7.44
N ASP A 39 11.46 -1.66 -7.89
CA ASP A 39 12.21 -2.69 -7.16
C ASP A 39 12.65 -2.18 -5.78
N LYS A 40 13.05 -0.92 -5.67
CA LYS A 40 13.39 -0.30 -4.38
C LYS A 40 12.19 -0.25 -3.44
N LEU A 41 11.01 0.10 -3.95
CA LEU A 41 9.77 0.13 -3.17
C LEU A 41 9.33 -1.27 -2.72
N ILE A 42 9.40 -2.26 -3.63
CA ILE A 42 9.09 -3.66 -3.31
C ILE A 42 10.05 -4.19 -2.25
N LYS A 43 11.35 -3.95 -2.41
CA LYS A 43 12.36 -4.35 -1.45
C LYS A 43 12.16 -3.66 -0.09
N LEU A 44 11.90 -2.36 -0.07
CA LEU A 44 11.61 -1.63 1.16
C LEU A 44 10.42 -2.24 1.90
N PHE A 45 9.34 -2.55 1.17
CA PHE A 45 8.17 -3.22 1.73
C PHE A 45 8.50 -4.59 2.33
N LEU A 46 9.19 -5.45 1.57
CA LEU A 46 9.54 -6.80 2.02
C LEU A 46 10.50 -6.77 3.22
N ASP A 47 11.46 -5.85 3.25
CA ASP A 47 12.45 -5.73 4.33
C ASP A 47 11.83 -5.18 5.63
N HIS A 48 10.77 -4.36 5.55
CA HIS A 48 10.20 -3.65 6.71
C HIS A 48 8.91 -4.28 7.27
N ARG A 49 8.31 -5.28 6.59
CA ARG A 49 7.10 -5.98 7.04
C ARG A 49 7.25 -6.54 8.46
N ASP A 50 8.39 -7.17 8.75
CA ASP A 50 8.64 -7.82 10.05
C ASP A 50 9.01 -6.80 11.14
N ALA A 51 9.59 -5.65 10.76
CA ALA A 51 10.04 -4.62 11.68
C ALA A 51 8.90 -3.77 12.27
N THR A 52 7.75 -3.71 11.59
CA THR A 52 6.60 -2.90 12.01
C THR A 52 5.66 -3.58 13.01
N ALA A 53 5.79 -4.89 13.24
CA ALA A 53 4.93 -5.67 14.14
C ALA A 53 5.23 -5.52 15.65
N GLU A 54 6.38 -4.96 16.02
CA GLU A 54 6.94 -4.96 17.40
C GLU A 54 6.97 -3.57 18.09
N ALA A 55 6.11 -2.61 17.71
CA ALA A 55 6.38 -1.19 17.97
C ALA A 55 5.31 -0.42 18.78
N ASP A 56 5.66 0.00 20.01
CA ASP A 56 4.78 0.66 21.00
C ASP A 56 5.01 2.18 21.19
N SER A 57 5.60 2.91 20.23
CA SER A 57 5.86 4.37 20.35
C SER A 57 5.14 5.25 19.32
N GLU A 58 4.75 6.46 19.72
CA GLU A 58 4.00 7.41 18.87
C GLU A 58 4.77 7.83 17.60
N GLU A 59 6.09 8.00 17.67
CA GLU A 59 6.94 8.30 16.51
C GLU A 59 6.96 7.14 15.49
N LYS A 60 6.81 5.90 15.98
CA LYS A 60 6.65 4.71 15.14
C LYS A 60 5.23 4.55 14.59
N GLY A 61 4.22 5.15 15.23
CA GLY A 61 2.87 5.26 14.67
C GLY A 61 2.86 5.97 13.30
N ALA A 62 3.60 7.06 13.15
CA ALA A 62 3.74 7.76 11.87
C ALA A 62 4.45 6.92 10.79
N LEU A 63 5.45 6.10 11.20
CA LEU A 63 6.12 5.14 10.33
C LEU A 63 5.19 4.02 9.86
N ASN A 64 4.41 3.44 10.78
CA ASN A 64 3.41 2.41 10.46
C ASN A 64 2.34 2.95 9.51
N VAL A 65 1.91 4.19 9.70
CA VAL A 65 0.98 4.85 8.76
C VAL A 65 1.62 4.99 7.37
N ALA A 66 2.84 5.51 7.28
CA ALA A 66 3.54 5.63 6.00
C ALA A 66 3.77 4.27 5.31
N PHE A 67 4.09 3.22 6.07
CA PHE A 67 4.20 1.85 5.57
C PHE A 67 2.85 1.30 5.07
N GLY A 68 1.76 1.63 5.74
CA GLY A 68 0.40 1.32 5.29
C GLY A 68 0.06 1.94 3.95
N TYR A 69 0.38 3.23 3.75
CA TYR A 69 0.20 3.90 2.46
C TYR A 69 1.13 3.35 1.37
N LEU A 70 2.36 2.93 1.70
CA LEU A 70 3.24 2.21 0.76
C LEU A 70 2.62 0.89 0.33
N SER A 71 2.05 0.14 1.28
CA SER A 71 1.35 -1.12 1.02
C SER A 71 0.15 -0.90 0.09
N LEU A 72 -0.62 0.16 0.30
CA LEU A 72 -1.72 0.53 -0.60
C LEU A 72 -1.24 0.87 -2.01
N LEU A 73 -0.20 1.69 -2.14
CA LEU A 73 0.37 2.05 -3.44
C LEU A 73 0.82 0.79 -4.20
N LEU A 74 1.63 -0.06 -3.57
CA LEU A 74 2.06 -1.32 -4.17
C LEU A 74 0.85 -2.21 -4.53
N GLY A 75 -0.19 -2.22 -3.69
CA GLY A 75 -1.46 -2.89 -3.97
C GLY A 75 -2.05 -2.44 -5.31
N TYR A 76 -2.28 -1.13 -5.48
CA TYR A 76 -2.78 -0.57 -6.74
C TYR A 76 -1.86 -0.89 -7.92
N LEU A 77 -0.54 -0.82 -7.75
CA LEU A 77 0.41 -1.13 -8.80
C LEU A 77 0.36 -2.60 -9.22
N THR A 78 0.17 -3.53 -8.29
CA THR A 78 0.03 -4.96 -8.59
C THR A 78 -1.29 -5.33 -9.27
N LEU A 79 -2.24 -4.41 -9.41
CA LEU A 79 -3.39 -4.60 -10.31
C LEU A 79 -2.94 -4.65 -11.79
N PHE A 80 -1.74 -4.15 -12.09
CA PHE A 80 -1.10 -4.31 -13.37
C PHE A 80 -0.21 -5.57 -13.36
N GLU A 81 -0.55 -6.53 -14.21
CA GLU A 81 0.04 -7.89 -14.24
C GLU A 81 1.58 -7.90 -14.32
N PRO A 82 2.26 -7.09 -15.16
CA PRO A 82 3.73 -7.04 -15.17
C PRO A 82 4.38 -6.64 -13.84
N ILE A 83 3.73 -5.74 -13.08
CA ILE A 83 4.22 -5.34 -11.76
C ILE A 83 3.95 -6.42 -10.73
N ARG A 84 2.81 -7.12 -10.85
CA ARG A 84 2.49 -8.28 -10.02
C ARG A 84 3.51 -9.40 -10.20
N ASP A 85 3.88 -9.70 -11.43
CA ASP A 85 4.91 -10.70 -11.74
C ASP A 85 6.27 -10.28 -11.20
N ARG A 86 6.62 -9.00 -11.33
CA ARG A 86 7.86 -8.45 -10.76
C ARG A 86 7.87 -8.60 -9.24
N PHE A 87 6.78 -8.23 -8.56
CA PHE A 87 6.64 -8.41 -7.12
C PHE A 87 6.79 -9.88 -6.72
N GLY A 88 6.09 -10.78 -7.41
CA GLY A 88 6.19 -12.23 -7.21
C GLY A 88 7.62 -12.75 -7.44
N SER A 89 8.36 -12.20 -8.41
CA SER A 89 9.74 -12.62 -8.67
C SER A 89 10.72 -12.23 -7.54
N MET A 90 10.45 -11.11 -6.87
CA MET A 90 11.24 -10.61 -5.74
C MET A 90 10.84 -11.24 -4.40
N HIS A 91 9.57 -11.66 -4.27
CA HIS A 91 9.08 -12.35 -3.08
C HIS A 91 9.31 -13.87 -3.19
N ARG A 92 9.99 -14.48 -2.21
CA ARG A 92 10.30 -15.92 -2.21
C ARG A 92 9.06 -16.82 -2.37
N GLY A 93 7.88 -16.36 -1.96
CA GLY A 93 6.60 -17.08 -2.12
C GLY A 93 5.94 -16.97 -3.50
N ARG A 94 6.49 -16.19 -4.44
CA ARG A 94 5.92 -15.94 -5.78
C ARG A 94 4.45 -15.53 -5.79
N ASN A 95 4.06 -14.75 -4.80
CA ASN A 95 2.70 -14.26 -4.66
C ASN A 95 2.70 -12.87 -4.01
N ILE A 96 1.55 -12.21 -4.04
CA ILE A 96 1.32 -10.92 -3.39
C ILE A 96 0.65 -11.08 -2.01
N GLU A 97 0.63 -12.29 -1.44
CA GLU A 97 -0.01 -12.55 -0.14
C GLU A 97 0.52 -11.63 0.98
N PRO A 98 1.84 -11.35 1.07
CA PRO A 98 2.36 -10.40 2.05
C PRO A 98 1.73 -9.03 1.97
N LEU A 99 1.53 -8.55 0.74
CA LEU A 99 0.96 -7.25 0.44
C LEU A 99 -0.51 -7.21 0.81
N LEU A 100 -1.25 -8.27 0.49
CA LEU A 100 -2.66 -8.39 0.84
C LEU A 100 -2.88 -8.42 2.37
N SER A 101 -2.05 -9.16 3.11
CA SER A 101 -2.08 -9.20 4.58
C SER A 101 -1.81 -7.82 5.16
N SER A 102 -0.76 -7.12 4.73
CA SER A 102 -0.44 -5.78 5.23
C SER A 102 -1.53 -4.74 4.93
N ILE A 103 -2.18 -4.80 3.75
CA ILE A 103 -3.31 -3.92 3.42
C ILE A 103 -4.50 -4.21 4.34
N LYS A 104 -4.84 -5.49 4.57
CA LYS A 104 -5.95 -5.87 5.47
C LYS A 104 -5.70 -5.44 6.92
N GLU A 105 -4.48 -5.61 7.40
CA GLU A 105 -4.06 -5.14 8.73
C GLU A 105 -4.19 -3.62 8.86
N PHE A 106 -3.75 -2.89 7.84
CA PHE A 106 -3.85 -1.43 7.80
C PHE A 106 -5.31 -0.94 7.83
N ILE A 107 -6.19 -1.56 7.03
CA ILE A 107 -7.63 -1.27 7.02
C ILE A 107 -8.24 -1.56 8.40
N SER A 108 -7.90 -2.71 9.00
CA SER A 108 -8.42 -3.09 10.33
C SER A 108 -8.00 -2.10 11.41
N TYR A 109 -6.74 -1.65 11.38
CA TYR A 109 -6.22 -0.64 12.29
C TYR A 109 -6.96 0.69 12.14
N HIS A 110 -7.07 1.20 10.91
CA HIS A 110 -7.77 2.47 10.64
C HIS A 110 -9.27 2.39 10.99
N LYS A 111 -9.92 1.25 10.76
CA LYS A 111 -11.33 1.05 11.13
C LYS A 111 -11.51 1.11 12.65
N LYS A 112 -10.65 0.48 13.44
CA LYS A 112 -10.71 0.56 14.91
C LYS A 112 -10.49 1.98 15.43
N VAL A 113 -9.55 2.71 14.83
CA VAL A 113 -9.29 4.13 15.17
C VAL A 113 -10.49 5.00 14.78
N ALA A 114 -11.07 4.78 13.59
CA ALA A 114 -12.25 5.50 13.12
C ALA A 114 -13.49 5.20 13.97
N GLU A 115 -13.71 3.96 14.41
CA GLU A 115 -14.80 3.58 15.32
C GLU A 115 -14.67 4.27 16.69
N GLY A 116 -13.44 4.38 17.23
CA GLY A 116 -13.15 5.12 18.46
C GLY A 116 -13.35 6.65 18.33
N LEU A 117 -13.18 7.21 17.14
CA LEU A 117 -13.42 8.62 16.82
C LEU A 117 -14.87 8.91 16.41
N ALA A 118 -15.57 7.95 15.80
CA ALA A 118 -16.98 8.04 15.44
C ALA A 118 -17.87 8.05 16.69
N ALA A 119 -17.46 7.36 17.77
CA ALA A 119 -18.03 7.52 19.11
C ALA A 119 -17.91 8.97 19.64
N GLN A 120 -17.06 9.81 19.04
CA GLN A 120 -16.86 11.23 19.33
C GLN A 120 -17.34 12.17 18.20
N GLY A 121 -18.06 11.65 17.20
CA GLY A 121 -18.75 12.45 16.17
C GLY A 121 -17.98 12.73 14.87
N GLY A 122 -16.83 12.10 14.62
CA GLY A 122 -16.07 12.24 13.36
C GLY A 122 -16.07 10.95 12.53
N GLY A 123 -16.77 10.92 11.40
CA GLY A 123 -16.85 9.75 10.51
C GLY A 123 -15.96 9.85 9.28
N ASP A 124 -15.04 8.90 9.11
CA ASP A 124 -14.21 8.69 7.90
C ASP A 124 -14.63 7.39 7.16
N GLY A 125 -15.93 7.25 6.89
CA GLY A 125 -16.49 6.04 6.29
C GLY A 125 -16.06 5.80 4.84
N GLY A 126 -15.87 6.88 4.07
CA GLY A 126 -15.58 6.81 2.63
C GLY A 126 -14.15 6.34 2.31
N PHE A 127 -13.16 6.64 3.15
CA PHE A 127 -11.79 6.17 2.94
C PHE A 127 -11.70 4.65 3.12
N THR A 128 -12.28 4.15 4.21
CA THR A 128 -12.28 2.71 4.53
C THR A 128 -13.01 1.89 3.46
N GLU A 129 -14.12 2.39 2.92
CA GLU A 129 -14.86 1.74 1.83
C GLU A 129 -14.04 1.63 0.53
N LYS A 130 -13.29 2.68 0.18
CA LYS A 130 -12.35 2.65 -0.95
C LYS A 130 -11.25 1.61 -0.77
N LEU A 131 -10.66 1.52 0.43
CA LEU A 131 -9.61 0.54 0.72
C LEU A 131 -10.14 -0.91 0.63
N GLN A 132 -11.37 -1.14 1.08
CA GLN A 132 -12.01 -2.44 0.92
C GLN A 132 -12.21 -2.80 -0.56
N GLY A 133 -12.61 -1.83 -1.39
CA GLY A 133 -12.73 -2.02 -2.83
C GLY A 133 -11.40 -2.40 -3.52
N LEU A 134 -10.26 -1.93 -3.02
CA LEU A 134 -8.93 -2.38 -3.49
C LEU A 134 -8.68 -3.86 -3.16
N VAL A 135 -8.96 -4.28 -1.92
CA VAL A 135 -8.79 -5.68 -1.49
C VAL A 135 -9.61 -6.61 -2.38
N ASP A 136 -10.87 -6.28 -2.63
CA ASP A 136 -11.77 -7.10 -3.47
C ASP A 136 -11.27 -7.19 -4.93
N ARG A 137 -10.57 -6.17 -5.44
CA ARG A 137 -9.95 -6.20 -6.77
C ARG A 137 -8.70 -7.07 -6.80
N LEU A 138 -7.88 -7.01 -5.75
CA LEU A 138 -6.68 -7.84 -5.62
C LEU A 138 -7.05 -9.32 -5.52
N GLU A 139 -8.09 -9.66 -4.75
CA GLU A 139 -8.58 -11.02 -4.58
C GLU A 139 -9.19 -11.59 -5.87
N ARG A 140 -9.91 -10.79 -6.66
CA ARG A 140 -10.47 -11.21 -7.95
C ARG A 140 -9.43 -11.43 -9.05
N GLY A 141 -8.22 -10.89 -8.88
CA GLY A 141 -7.11 -11.16 -9.79
C GLY A 141 -6.45 -12.51 -9.55
N PHE A 142 -6.85 -13.30 -8.54
CA PHE A 142 -6.36 -14.66 -8.32
C PHE A 142 -7.23 -15.70 -9.03
#